data_AF-F0GGP2-F1
#
_entry.id   AF-F0GGP2-F1
#
_cell.length_a   1.000
_cell.length_b   1.000
_cell.length_c   1.000
_cell.angle_alpha   90.00
_cell.angle_beta   90.00
_cell.angle_gamma   90.00
#
_symmetry.space_group_name_H-M   'P 1'
#
loop_
_entity.id
_entity.type
_entity.pdbx_description
1 polymer ?
#
loop_
_entity_poly.entity_id
_entity_poly.type
_entity_poly.pdbx_seq_one_letter_code
_entity_poly.pdbx_strand_id
1 'polypeptide(L)'
;LALPGGGNGNHTFFHATLAHARTHGYTVRQLIRALAGGGGHRVLVGTPEQIADDIERWFIAGAADGFNLMPDVLPGGLQDFVDGVVPILRRRRSGPLCL
;
A
#
# COMPACT_ATOMS: atom_id res chain seq x y z
N LEU A 1 3.81 24.11 11.63
CA LEU A 1 4.54 23.25 12.58
C LEU A 1 6.00 23.17 12.11
N ALA A 2 6.93 23.85 12.79
CA ALA A 2 8.34 23.79 12.43
C ALA A 2 8.93 22.47 12.95
N LEU A 3 9.48 21.65 12.06
CA LEU A 3 10.14 20.40 12.44
C LEU A 3 11.58 20.70 12.92
N PRO A 4 12.08 20.04 13.98
CA PRO A 4 13.45 20.20 14.43
C PRO A 4 14.44 19.81 13.30
N GLY A 5 15.44 20.66 13.03
CA GLY A 5 16.49 20.41 12.02
C GLY A 5 16.26 21.04 10.65
N GLY A 6 15.29 21.93 10.47
CA GLY A 6 15.05 22.60 9.18
C GLY A 6 14.57 21.64 8.07
N GLY A 7 14.04 20.48 8.45
CA GLY A 7 13.54 19.49 7.52
C GLY A 7 12.22 19.93 6.88
N ASN A 8 12.22 20.09 5.57
CA ASN A 8 11.00 19.93 4.78
C ASN A 8 10.71 18.41 4.59
N GLY A 9 9.50 18.04 4.15
CA GLY A 9 9.09 16.64 4.02
C GLY A 9 10.07 15.77 3.21
N ASN A 10 10.78 16.36 2.24
CA ASN A 10 11.77 15.67 1.42
C ASN A 10 12.99 15.21 2.24
N HIS A 11 13.41 15.99 3.24
CA HIS A 11 14.57 15.65 4.07
C HIS A 11 14.25 14.44 4.96
N THR A 12 13.03 14.33 5.47
CA THR A 12 12.62 13.20 6.32
C THR A 12 12.59 11.89 5.52
N PHE A 13 11.99 11.89 4.34
CA PHE A 13 11.95 10.71 3.47
C PHE A 13 13.36 10.30 3.00
N PHE A 14 14.20 11.28 2.68
CA PHE A 14 15.60 11.04 2.32
C PHE A 14 16.38 10.37 3.45
N HIS A 15 16.29 10.89 4.68
CA HIS A 15 16.97 10.31 5.83
C HIS A 15 16.43 8.91 6.19
N ALA A 16 15.12 8.70 6.12
CA ALA A 16 14.52 7.39 6.34
C ALA A 16 14.98 6.36 5.29
N THR A 17 15.07 6.76 4.03
CA THR A 17 15.57 5.94 2.92
C THR A 17 17.03 5.54 3.13
N LEU A 18 17.89 6.50 3.50
CA LEU A 18 19.30 6.23 3.80
C LEU A 18 19.49 5.34 5.02
N ALA A 19 18.71 5.57 6.09
CA ALA A 19 18.73 4.72 7.27
C ALA A 19 18.33 3.28 6.91
N HIS A 20 17.25 3.11 6.14
CA HIS A 20 16.80 1.79 5.69
C HIS A 20 17.87 1.05 4.87
N ALA A 21 18.53 1.75 3.94
CA ALA A 21 19.62 1.20 3.14
C ALA A 21 20.81 0.75 4.00
N ARG A 22 21.21 1.58 4.97
CA ARG A 22 22.35 1.32 5.87
C ARG A 22 22.06 0.16 6.82
N THR A 23 20.88 0.12 7.42
CA THR A 23 20.47 -0.95 8.35
C THR A 23 20.49 -2.32 7.68
N HIS A 24 20.12 -2.40 6.39
CA HIS A 24 20.05 -3.66 5.65
C HIS A 24 21.26 -3.92 4.74
N GLY A 25 22.26 -3.03 4.72
CA GLY A 25 23.44 -3.17 3.86
C GLY A 25 23.12 -3.22 2.36
N TYR A 26 22.09 -2.53 1.90
CA TYR A 26 21.64 -2.63 0.52
C TYR A 26 22.54 -1.90 -0.47
N THR A 27 22.79 -2.55 -1.62
CA THR A 27 23.20 -1.85 -2.85
C THR A 27 22.06 -0.96 -3.35
N VAL A 28 22.37 0.01 -4.21
CA VAL A 28 21.36 0.90 -4.82
C VAL A 28 20.23 0.11 -5.50
N ARG A 29 20.55 -0.98 -6.20
CA ARG A 29 19.57 -1.85 -6.85
C ARG A 29 18.62 -2.52 -5.86
N GLN A 30 19.14 -3.00 -4.74
CA GLN A 30 18.34 -3.64 -3.69
C GLN A 30 17.46 -2.62 -2.99
N LEU A 31 17.98 -1.43 -2.71
CA LEU A 31 17.21 -0.35 -2.10
C LEU A 31 16.02 0.05 -2.98
N ILE A 32 16.22 0.23 -4.28
CA ILE A 32 15.14 0.54 -5.23
C ILE A 32 14.07 -0.56 -5.20
N ARG A 33 14.46 -1.83 -5.17
CA ARG A 33 13.50 -2.95 -5.12
C ARG A 33 12.75 -3.02 -3.80
N ALA A 34 13.43 -2.80 -2.68
CA ALA A 34 12.81 -2.79 -1.35
C ALA A 34 11.78 -1.67 -1.20
N LEU A 35 12.01 -0.53 -1.86
CA LEU A 35 11.12 0.63 -1.83
C LEU A 35 10.07 0.64 -2.96
N ALA A 36 10.11 -0.30 -3.91
CA ALA A 36 9.25 -0.32 -5.09
C ALA A 36 7.75 -0.33 -4.74
N GLY A 37 7.38 -0.82 -3.55
CA GLY A 37 6.04 -0.73 -2.98
C GLY A 37 5.71 0.61 -2.31
N GLY A 38 6.34 1.72 -2.70
CA GLY A 38 6.05 3.05 -2.14
C GLY A 38 6.54 3.28 -0.71
N GLY A 39 7.58 2.57 -0.26
CA GLY A 39 8.32 2.88 0.98
C GLY A 39 7.51 2.89 2.30
N GLY A 40 6.41 2.14 2.36
CA GLY A 40 5.52 2.12 3.52
C GLY A 40 4.08 1.70 3.20
N HIS A 41 3.74 1.54 1.92
CA HIS A 41 2.45 1.01 1.52
C HIS A 41 2.44 -0.51 1.64
N ARG A 42 1.27 -1.05 1.95
CA ARG A 42 1.07 -2.50 2.00
C ARG A 42 1.03 -3.04 0.57
N VAL A 43 2.01 -3.87 0.23
CA VAL A 43 2.02 -4.59 -1.05
C VAL A 43 1.34 -5.92 -0.85
N LEU A 44 0.29 -6.18 -1.63
CA LEU A 44 -0.34 -7.49 -1.70
C LEU A 44 -0.20 -8.09 -3.09
N VAL A 45 0.09 -9.38 -3.13
CA VAL A 45 0.11 -10.19 -4.36
C VAL A 45 -0.61 -11.49 -4.04
N GLY A 46 -1.66 -11.81 -4.79
CA GLY A 46 -2.48 -12.99 -4.53
C GLY A 46 -3.71 -13.07 -5.43
N THR A 47 -4.55 -14.07 -5.20
CA THR A 47 -5.83 -14.23 -5.90
C THR A 47 -6.86 -13.19 -5.44
N PRO A 48 -7.91 -12.91 -6.22
CA PRO A 48 -8.95 -11.96 -5.81
C PRO A 48 -9.55 -12.25 -4.42
N GLU A 49 -9.70 -13.52 -4.05
CA GLU A 49 -10.18 -13.95 -2.73
C GLU A 49 -9.20 -13.56 -1.62
N GLN A 50 -7.90 -13.80 -1.83
CA GLN A 50 -6.87 -13.46 -0.84
C GLN A 50 -6.80 -11.94 -0.62
N ILE A 51 -6.93 -11.16 -1.69
CA ILE A 51 -6.98 -9.69 -1.60
C ILE A 51 -8.24 -9.24 -0.85
N ALA A 52 -9.40 -9.82 -1.19
CA ALA A 52 -10.66 -9.50 -0.51
C ALA A 52 -10.63 -9.86 0.98
N ASP A 53 -10.06 -11.01 1.33
CA ASP A 53 -9.88 -11.46 2.72
C ASP A 53 -9.01 -10.50 3.53
N ASP A 54 -7.95 -9.96 2.94
CA ASP A 54 -7.09 -8.99 3.62
C ASP A 54 -7.80 -7.65 3.83
N ILE A 55 -8.44 -7.11 2.79
CA ILE A 55 -9.22 -5.87 2.87
C ILE A 55 -10.30 -6.00 3.95
N GLU A 56 -11.03 -7.12 3.95
CA GLU A 56 -12.08 -7.39 4.92
C GLU A 56 -11.52 -7.48 6.34
N ARG A 57 -10.38 -8.16 6.55
CA ARG A 57 -9.72 -8.28 7.85
C ARG A 57 -9.38 -6.92 8.44
N TRP A 58 -8.77 -6.04 7.66
CA TRP A 58 -8.40 -4.70 8.12
C TRP A 58 -9.62 -3.84 8.46
N PHE A 59 -10.66 -3.93 7.65
CA PHE A 59 -11.89 -3.20 7.94
C PHE A 59 -12.61 -3.74 9.18
N ILE A 60 -12.81 -5.06 9.30
CA ILE A 60 -13.51 -5.66 10.46
C ILE A 60 -12.75 -5.37 11.76
N ALA A 61 -11.42 -5.34 11.71
CA ALA A 61 -10.60 -4.97 12.84
C ALA A 61 -10.68 -3.47 13.23
N GLY A 62 -11.41 -2.65 12.46
CA GLY A 62 -11.46 -1.19 12.66
C GLY A 62 -10.14 -0.49 12.36
N ALA A 63 -9.25 -1.14 11.60
CA ALA A 63 -7.93 -0.60 11.28
C ALA A 63 -7.97 0.35 10.05
N ALA A 64 -9.05 0.30 9.26
CA ALA A 64 -9.27 1.19 8.12
C ALA A 64 -10.77 1.30 7.78
N ASP A 65 -11.23 2.51 7.47
CA ASP A 65 -12.57 2.77 6.94
C ASP A 65 -12.62 2.75 5.40
N GLY A 66 -11.45 2.86 4.75
CA GLY A 66 -11.29 2.88 3.30
C GLY A 66 -9.82 2.67 2.90
N PHE A 67 -9.58 2.46 1.60
CA PHE A 67 -8.26 2.10 1.08
C PHE A 67 -7.92 2.95 -0.14
N ASN A 68 -6.69 3.48 -0.17
CA ASN A 68 -6.11 4.06 -1.37
C ASN A 68 -5.39 2.96 -2.15
N LEU A 69 -5.80 2.73 -3.40
CA LEU A 69 -5.25 1.67 -4.23
C LEU A 69 -4.13 2.22 -5.13
N MET A 70 -3.03 1.46 -5.20
CA MET A 70 -1.94 1.70 -6.15
C MET A 70 -1.74 0.45 -6.99
N PRO A 71 -2.45 0.33 -8.13
CA PRO A 71 -2.26 -0.78 -9.05
C PRO A 71 -0.81 -0.83 -9.56
N ASP A 72 -0.34 -2.04 -9.83
CA ASP A 72 0.98 -2.29 -10.40
C ASP A 72 1.13 -1.70 -11.81
N VAL A 73 0.05 -1.76 -12.60
CA VAL A 73 -0.04 -1.17 -13.93
C VAL A 73 -1.43 -0.59 -14.18
N LEU A 74 -1.48 0.59 -14.80
CA LEU A 74 -2.74 1.20 -15.23
C LEU A 74 -2.92 1.10 -16.75
N PRO A 75 -4.15 0.87 -17.24
CA PRO A 75 -5.38 0.65 -16.47
C PRO A 75 -5.59 -0.82 -16.01
N GLY A 76 -4.78 -1.76 -16.52
CA GLY A 76 -5.02 -3.21 -16.39
C GLY A 76 -5.18 -3.71 -14.95
N GLY A 77 -4.24 -3.38 -14.06
CA GLY A 77 -4.29 -3.84 -12.66
C GLY A 77 -5.49 -3.26 -11.89
N LEU A 78 -5.96 -2.06 -12.26
CA LEU A 78 -7.21 -1.53 -11.70
C LEU A 78 -8.42 -2.33 -12.20
N GLN A 79 -8.43 -2.68 -13.49
CA GLN A 79 -9.51 -3.47 -14.08
C GLN A 79 -9.57 -4.87 -13.44
N ASP A 80 -8.43 -5.53 -13.27
CA ASP A 80 -8.34 -6.84 -12.61
C ASP A 80 -8.86 -6.78 -11.16
N PHE A 81 -8.55 -5.70 -10.44
CA PHE A 81 -9.10 -5.47 -9.11
C PHE A 81 -10.61 -5.26 -9.12
N VAL A 82 -11.11 -4.43 -10.03
CA VAL A 82 -12.55 -4.12 -10.14
C VAL A 82 -13.36 -5.36 -10.54
N ASP A 83 -12.85 -6.17 -11.47
CA ASP A 83 -13.58 -7.34 -11.97
C ASP A 83 -13.43 -8.55 -11.04
N GLY A 84 -12.27 -8.70 -10.38
CA GLY A 84 -12.00 -9.82 -9.48
C GLY A 84 -12.44 -9.59 -8.04
N VAL A 85 -12.02 -8.47 -7.43
CA VAL A 85 -12.10 -8.26 -5.98
C VAL A 85 -13.40 -7.60 -5.55
N VAL A 86 -13.82 -6.55 -6.26
CA VAL A 86 -15.01 -5.76 -5.89
C VAL A 86 -16.30 -6.62 -5.80
N PRO A 87 -16.58 -7.57 -6.71
CA PRO A 87 -17.76 -8.43 -6.60
C PRO A 87 -17.74 -9.32 -5.35
N ILE A 88 -16.55 -9.78 -4.93
CA ILE A 88 -16.40 -10.59 -3.71
C ILE A 88 -16.76 -9.74 -2.49
N LEU A 89 -16.17 -8.54 -2.38
CA LEU A 89 -16.44 -7.63 -1.26
C LEU A 89 -17.93 -7.24 -1.18
N ARG A 90 -18.58 -6.96 -2.32
CA ARG A 90 -20.01 -6.64 -2.38
C ARG A 90 -20.91 -7.80 -1.98
N ARG A 91 -20.55 -9.05 -2.32
CA ARG A 91 -21.32 -10.24 -1.90
C ARG A 91 -21.24 -10.46 -0.40
N ARG A 92 -20.07 -10.23 0.20
CA ARG A 92 -19.84 -10.43 1.64
C ARG A 92 -20.45 -9.34 2.50
N ARG A 93 -20.62 -8.14 1.94
CA ARG A 93 -21.15 -6.98 2.65
C ARG A 93 -22.28 -6.34 1.86
N SER A 94 -23.51 -6.65 2.25
CA SER A 94 -24.71 -5.95 1.81
C SER A 94 -24.75 -4.53 2.40
N GLY A 95 -23.88 -3.62 1.93
CA GLY A 95 -23.82 -2.21 2.35
C GLY A 95 -22.76 -1.43 1.56
N PRO A 96 -22.97 -0.13 1.28
CA PRO A 96 -22.15 0.62 0.34
C PRO A 96 -20.74 0.88 0.91
N LEU A 97 -19.73 0.24 0.32
CA LEU A 97 -18.35 0.68 0.45
C LEU A 97 -18.22 1.99 -0.33
N CYS A 98 -18.07 3.11 0.38
CA CYS A 98 -17.52 4.33 -0.19
C CYS A 98 -16.03 4.07 -0.44
N LEU A 99 -15.68 3.71 -1.67
CA LEU A 99 -14.33 3.91 -2.22
C LEU A 99 -14.18 5.38 -2.60
#